data_AF-A0A8H5B5M0-F1
#
_entry.id   AF-A0A8H5B5M0-F1
#
_cell.length_a   1.000
_cell.length_b   1.000
_cell.length_c   1.000
_cell.angle_alpha   90.00
_cell.angle_beta   90.00
_cell.angle_gamma   90.00
#
_symmetry.space_group_name_H-M   'P 1'
#
loop_
_entity.id
_entity.type
_entity.pdbx_description
1 polymer ?
#
loop_
_entity_poly.entity_id
_entity_poly.type
_entity_poly.pdbx_seq_one_letter_code
_entity_poly.pdbx_strand_id
1 'polypeptide(L)'
;MILDYNHYRDMLSRIKKPVFAIADGDRFEGSNNQSLESFMSYGFGSGTNGTLLTEIPCSNAMDQGANWDGCSNVGLMACSQCFLVKYCSGRCQRQHWAKHRLDCEHPYMNPRWQPDWVNENRRPHLSDVAFLAASSSGNVYKNPGLASYDCLRIESNEGVNGLPRNLKLCMCSAGDLRNLIKTVNSLPNGYTRRLDILFNNSNAIILNRMLVILAVLLNPGPSIEESSELALHLMYSASIPDTGAAYVRYCVNQIYKGHLESKHMTFEAALKTRGRGKLYSAQPSVSVRRPVEMFTSTYSLQKAANSFKEMLQDPLLIDDRHKMLSMLKPSHRLTLDRFWKTGVLSPFSLNLEAFRSPNRLLYSPQGEWLSNTPAVNPLHGWDISAVKQAGLRHGLDPSGDILGCLFFHIKSELREFCLRIKEFNINIHLLQYDARLLSKGVSIGVLPAFFDASFDRIDAGDLCDQTSVAECLADWGPLLNKANPHASLIIHSKKWHAGVPNAVARNNPLAVKILMEKCRASQTLKTRLQTLFRNPEAPSLARLMASLDAFVDHERAFQEYLDAQEIDSAGESLGLRRRKFHCVHAKRVGVSLCVPEQKLPDLTKEGFYDLFTIGGADLTLRFAEFARI
;
A
#
# COMPACT_ATOMS: atom_id res chain seq x y z
N MET A 1 32.63 16.67 -18.56
CA MET A 1 31.83 15.82 -19.46
C MET A 1 32.58 14.67 -20.16
N ILE A 2 33.89 14.44 -19.93
CA ILE A 2 34.63 13.27 -20.50
C ILE A 2 35.19 12.32 -19.41
N LEU A 3 35.28 12.77 -18.14
CA LEU A 3 35.78 11.96 -17.02
C LEU A 3 34.77 10.93 -16.46
N ASP A 4 33.48 11.05 -16.82
CA ASP A 4 32.42 10.14 -16.32
C ASP A 4 32.23 8.90 -17.21
N TYR A 5 32.40 9.03 -18.52
CA TYR A 5 32.07 7.95 -19.48
C TYR A 5 32.97 6.72 -19.32
N ASN A 6 34.25 6.90 -19.00
CA ASN A 6 35.18 5.79 -18.79
C ASN A 6 34.95 5.06 -17.47
N HIS A 7 34.50 5.77 -16.42
CA HIS A 7 34.12 5.15 -15.14
C HIS A 7 32.90 4.24 -15.29
N TYR A 8 31.86 4.73 -15.99
CA TYR A 8 30.65 3.93 -16.27
C TYR A 8 30.91 2.78 -17.25
N ARG A 9 31.76 2.98 -18.26
CA ARG A 9 32.13 1.92 -19.21
C ARG A 9 32.92 0.80 -18.53
N ASP A 10 33.80 1.15 -17.59
CA ASP A 10 34.56 0.16 -16.83
C ASP A 10 33.62 -0.64 -15.91
N MET A 11 32.66 0.01 -15.24
CA MET A 11 31.62 -0.65 -14.45
C MET A 11 30.73 -1.60 -15.29
N LEU A 12 30.36 -1.19 -16.51
CA LEU A 12 29.53 -1.98 -17.44
C LEU A 12 30.30 -3.10 -18.15
N SER A 13 31.60 -2.93 -18.39
CA SER A 13 32.46 -3.96 -18.99
C SER A 13 32.68 -5.15 -18.06
N ARG A 14 32.63 -4.92 -16.74
CA ARG A 14 32.80 -5.92 -15.69
C ARG A 14 31.58 -6.82 -15.48
N ILE A 15 30.45 -6.50 -16.13
CA ILE A 15 29.26 -7.37 -16.22
C ILE A 15 29.46 -8.43 -17.33
N LYS A 16 30.41 -8.23 -18.27
CA LYS A 16 30.68 -9.18 -19.35
C LYS A 16 31.72 -10.24 -18.93
N LYS A 17 31.22 -11.36 -18.37
CA LYS A 17 31.79 -12.73 -18.38
C LYS A 17 32.79 -13.14 -17.28
N PRO A 18 32.83 -14.46 -16.89
CA PRO A 18 32.31 -15.61 -17.65
C PRO A 18 31.05 -16.29 -17.10
N VAL A 19 30.14 -16.48 -18.06
CA VAL A 19 29.32 -17.69 -18.31
C VAL A 19 28.43 -18.15 -17.17
N PHE A 20 27.17 -17.71 -17.28
CA PHE A 20 25.99 -18.34 -16.72
C PHE A 20 26.05 -19.87 -16.86
N ALA A 21 26.19 -20.55 -15.74
CA ALA A 21 25.77 -21.93 -15.60
C ALA A 21 24.48 -21.94 -14.77
N ILE A 22 23.36 -21.60 -15.41
CA ILE A 22 22.08 -22.15 -14.98
C ILE A 22 22.11 -23.58 -15.50
N ALA A 23 22.70 -24.48 -14.72
CA ALA A 23 22.55 -25.89 -14.99
C ALA A 23 21.09 -26.23 -14.74
N ASP A 24 20.41 -26.67 -15.80
CA ASP A 24 19.17 -27.43 -15.72
C ASP A 24 19.45 -28.67 -14.86
N GLY A 25 19.12 -28.56 -13.58
CA GLY A 25 18.93 -29.70 -12.69
C GLY A 25 17.58 -30.34 -12.98
N ASP A 26 17.38 -30.78 -14.22
CA ASP A 26 16.24 -31.61 -14.60
C ASP A 26 16.51 -33.03 -14.06
N ARG A 27 15.96 -33.30 -12.88
CA ARG A 27 15.57 -34.66 -12.50
C ARG A 27 14.10 -34.62 -12.09
N PHE A 28 13.28 -35.00 -13.06
CA PHE A 28 11.95 -35.53 -12.85
C PHE A 28 11.97 -36.57 -11.73
N GLU A 29 11.33 -36.25 -10.61
CA GLU A 29 10.45 -37.19 -9.94
C GLU A 29 9.10 -36.50 -9.79
N GLY A 30 8.21 -36.79 -10.74
CA GLY A 30 6.80 -36.55 -10.57
C GLY A 30 6.28 -37.46 -9.47
N SER A 31 6.21 -36.94 -8.26
CA SER A 31 5.20 -37.42 -7.30
C SER A 31 4.36 -36.23 -6.87
N ASN A 32 3.08 -36.35 -7.16
CA ASN A 32 2.03 -35.45 -6.73
C ASN A 32 1.75 -35.67 -5.23
N ASN A 33 2.81 -35.64 -4.42
CA ASN A 33 2.70 -35.79 -2.98
C ASN A 33 2.38 -34.41 -2.40
N GLN A 34 1.09 -34.13 -2.23
CA GLN A 34 0.67 -33.21 -1.18
C GLN A 34 1.28 -33.74 0.12
N SER A 35 2.37 -33.12 0.60
CA SER A 35 3.03 -33.55 1.82
C SER A 35 2.04 -33.44 2.98
N LEU A 36 2.11 -34.35 3.94
CA LEU A 36 1.33 -34.29 5.19
C LEU A 36 1.47 -32.92 5.91
N GLU A 37 2.54 -32.16 5.62
CA GLU A 37 2.75 -30.78 6.08
C GLU A 37 1.67 -29.81 5.61
N SER A 38 1.05 -30.04 4.44
CA SER A 38 -0.06 -29.20 3.97
C SER A 38 -1.36 -29.39 4.76
N PHE A 39 -1.44 -30.43 5.59
CA PHE A 39 -2.55 -30.69 6.52
C PHE A 39 -2.24 -30.31 7.98
N MET A 40 -0.99 -29.93 8.29
CA MET A 40 -0.62 -29.43 9.61
C MET A 40 -0.89 -27.92 9.68
N SER A 41 -1.65 -27.48 10.69
CA SER A 41 -1.77 -26.05 10.95
C SER A 41 -0.46 -25.53 11.54
N TYR A 42 0.05 -24.46 10.95
CA TYR A 42 1.23 -23.75 11.45
C TYR A 42 0.88 -22.78 12.59
N GLY A 43 -0.40 -22.58 12.87
CA GLY A 43 -0.88 -21.75 13.97
C GLY A 43 -0.57 -20.26 13.76
N PHE A 44 -0.66 -19.77 12.53
CA PHE A 44 -0.40 -18.36 12.18
C PHE A 44 -1.60 -17.44 12.39
N GLY A 45 -2.78 -18.01 12.64
CA GLY A 45 -4.01 -17.25 12.76
C GLY A 45 -4.03 -16.36 14.02
N SER A 46 -4.87 -15.34 13.97
CA SER A 46 -5.05 -14.33 15.01
C SER A 46 -6.05 -14.76 16.08
N GLY A 47 -6.78 -15.85 15.83
CA GLY A 47 -7.73 -16.43 16.77
C GLY A 47 -7.05 -17.14 17.94
N THR A 48 -7.87 -17.70 18.83
CA THR A 48 -7.39 -18.43 20.00
C THR A 48 -6.51 -19.60 19.58
N ASN A 49 -5.39 -19.81 20.28
CA ASN A 49 -4.44 -20.89 19.99
C ASN A 49 -3.91 -20.91 18.53
N GLY A 50 -3.87 -19.76 17.84
CA GLY A 50 -3.34 -19.67 16.48
C GLY A 50 -4.33 -20.06 15.38
N THR A 51 -5.62 -20.22 15.70
CA THR A 51 -6.65 -20.52 14.69
C THR A 51 -6.88 -19.33 13.76
N LEU A 52 -7.20 -19.62 12.50
CA LEU A 52 -7.56 -18.60 11.52
C LEU A 52 -8.79 -17.81 11.93
N LEU A 53 -8.75 -16.50 11.69
CA LEU A 53 -9.92 -15.66 11.91
C LEU A 53 -10.80 -15.66 10.65
N THR A 54 -11.88 -16.43 10.68
CA THR A 54 -12.89 -16.50 9.60
C THR A 54 -14.16 -15.71 9.93
N GLU A 55 -14.49 -15.66 11.22
CA GLU A 55 -15.67 -14.98 11.77
C GLU A 55 -15.28 -14.17 13.01
N ILE A 56 -16.13 -13.23 13.39
CA ILE A 56 -15.88 -12.41 14.58
C ILE A 56 -16.24 -13.20 15.84
N PRO A 57 -15.30 -13.44 16.77
CA PRO A 57 -15.61 -14.11 18.03
C PRO A 57 -16.48 -13.21 18.92
N CYS A 58 -17.20 -13.85 19.84
CA CYS A 58 -17.90 -13.14 20.90
C CYS A 58 -16.88 -12.29 21.68
N SER A 59 -17.21 -11.03 21.95
CA SER A 59 -16.30 -10.12 22.68
C SER A 59 -16.14 -10.50 24.16
N ASN A 60 -16.97 -11.41 24.66
CA ASN A 60 -16.78 -12.08 25.95
C ASN A 60 -15.91 -13.34 25.85
N ALA A 61 -15.10 -13.47 24.80
CA ALA A 61 -14.14 -14.57 24.61
C ALA A 61 -12.93 -14.49 25.54
N MET A 62 -12.77 -13.40 26.29
CA MET A 62 -11.68 -13.28 27.25
C MET A 62 -11.97 -14.08 28.51
N ASP A 63 -10.93 -14.74 29.02
CA ASP A 63 -10.89 -15.32 30.36
C ASP A 63 -11.08 -14.20 31.39
N GLN A 64 -12.15 -14.28 32.18
CA GLN A 64 -12.44 -13.29 33.24
C GLN A 64 -11.78 -13.67 34.58
N GLY A 65 -10.80 -14.57 34.57
CA GLY A 65 -10.09 -15.05 35.75
C GLY A 65 -10.48 -16.47 36.14
N ALA A 66 -9.79 -16.99 37.16
CA ALA A 66 -9.58 -18.41 37.50
C ALA A 66 -10.79 -19.38 37.59
N ASN A 67 -12.03 -18.96 37.35
CA ASN A 67 -13.23 -19.79 37.43
C ASN A 67 -14.17 -19.68 36.21
N TRP A 68 -13.80 -19.01 35.11
CA TRP A 68 -14.68 -18.91 33.95
C TRP A 68 -13.94 -18.92 32.60
N ASP A 69 -14.02 -20.04 31.89
CA ASP A 69 -13.55 -20.14 30.51
C ASP A 69 -14.25 -19.10 29.62
N GLY A 70 -13.44 -18.32 28.88
CA GLY A 70 -13.94 -17.33 27.93
C GLY A 70 -14.91 -17.94 26.91
N CYS A 71 -15.87 -17.13 26.42
CA CYS A 71 -16.85 -17.58 25.46
C CYS A 71 -16.22 -17.89 24.09
N SER A 72 -16.24 -19.16 23.65
CA SER A 72 -15.73 -19.59 22.34
C SER A 72 -16.71 -19.39 21.18
N ASN A 73 -17.93 -18.92 21.45
CA ASN A 73 -18.96 -18.76 20.42
C ASN A 73 -18.68 -17.57 19.49
N VAL A 74 -19.25 -17.63 18.29
CA VAL A 74 -19.26 -16.53 17.32
C VAL A 74 -20.12 -15.37 17.80
N GLY A 75 -19.68 -14.14 17.54
CA GLY A 75 -20.41 -12.92 17.84
C GLY A 75 -21.51 -12.66 16.81
N LEU A 76 -22.77 -12.80 17.22
CA LEU A 76 -23.93 -12.65 16.34
C LEU A 76 -24.55 -11.26 16.42
N MET A 77 -24.66 -10.70 17.62
CA MET A 77 -25.36 -9.44 17.90
C MET A 77 -24.36 -8.31 18.16
N ALA A 78 -24.37 -7.28 17.31
CA ALA A 78 -23.55 -6.09 17.54
C ALA A 78 -24.07 -5.28 18.74
N CYS A 79 -23.17 -4.58 19.44
CA CYS A 79 -23.58 -3.56 20.40
C CYS A 79 -24.36 -2.46 19.67
N SER A 80 -25.62 -2.23 20.07
CA SER A 80 -26.54 -1.31 19.40
C SER A 80 -26.14 0.17 19.47
N GLN A 81 -25.19 0.52 20.35
CA GLN A 81 -24.74 1.89 20.53
C GLN A 81 -23.50 2.22 19.68
N CYS A 82 -22.47 1.37 19.71
CA CYS A 82 -21.19 1.67 19.07
C CYS A 82 -20.90 0.84 17.82
N PHE A 83 -21.55 -0.32 17.66
CA PHE A 83 -21.31 -1.31 16.59
C PHE A 83 -19.87 -1.85 16.50
N LEU A 84 -19.01 -1.58 17.51
CA LEU A 84 -17.60 -1.98 17.52
C LEU A 84 -17.38 -3.46 17.89
N VAL A 85 -18.30 -4.04 18.65
CA VAL A 85 -18.16 -5.37 19.27
C VAL A 85 -19.41 -6.20 19.06
N LYS A 86 -19.25 -7.53 19.11
CA LYS A 86 -20.36 -8.48 18.92
C LYS A 86 -20.42 -9.52 20.03
N TYR A 87 -21.63 -9.99 20.33
CA TYR A 87 -21.91 -10.97 21.37
C TYR A 87 -22.71 -12.15 20.82
N CYS A 88 -22.45 -13.36 21.34
CA CYS A 88 -23.28 -14.52 21.01
C CYS A 88 -24.65 -14.46 21.73
N SER A 89 -24.73 -13.76 22.86
CA SER A 89 -25.93 -13.67 23.71
C SER A 89 -25.95 -12.39 24.54
N GLY A 90 -27.14 -11.98 25.00
CA GLY A 90 -27.29 -10.85 25.92
C GLY A 90 -26.63 -11.10 27.28
N ARG A 91 -26.43 -12.36 27.68
CA ARG A 91 -25.66 -12.73 28.88
C ARG A 91 -24.19 -12.34 28.73
N CYS A 92 -23.56 -12.72 27.62
CA CYS A 92 -22.17 -12.35 27.32
C CYS A 92 -21.99 -10.83 27.23
N GLN A 93 -22.97 -10.11 26.68
CA GLN A 93 -22.95 -8.65 26.69
C GLN A 93 -22.92 -8.08 28.11
N ARG A 94 -23.81 -8.55 29.00
CA ARG A 94 -23.85 -8.08 30.40
C ARG A 94 -22.55 -8.38 31.15
N GLN A 95 -21.95 -9.54 30.91
CA GLN A 95 -20.68 -9.93 31.53
C GLN A 95 -19.49 -9.08 31.04
N HIS A 96 -19.46 -8.75 29.74
CA HIS A 96 -18.40 -7.92 29.17
C HIS A 96 -18.63 -6.40 29.37
N TRP A 97 -19.84 -5.98 29.75
CA TRP A 97 -20.26 -4.58 29.77
C TRP A 97 -19.33 -3.67 30.59
N ALA A 98 -18.91 -4.11 31.78
CA ALA A 98 -18.04 -3.30 32.64
C ALA A 98 -16.74 -2.88 31.94
N LYS A 99 -16.16 -3.77 31.12
CA LYS A 99 -14.98 -3.48 30.30
C LYS A 99 -15.34 -2.67 29.06
N HIS A 100 -16.36 -3.12 28.32
CA HIS A 100 -16.75 -2.51 27.06
C HIS A 100 -17.25 -1.06 27.20
N ARG A 101 -17.88 -0.72 28.33
CA ARG A 101 -18.45 0.61 28.58
C ARG A 101 -17.42 1.72 28.38
N LEU A 102 -16.16 1.48 28.73
CA LEU A 102 -15.05 2.43 28.56
C LEU A 102 -14.83 2.82 27.09
N ASP A 103 -14.97 1.85 26.18
CA ASP A 103 -14.89 2.09 24.74
C ASP A 103 -16.20 2.69 24.20
N CYS A 104 -17.34 2.14 24.64
CA CYS A 104 -18.66 2.52 24.15
C CYS A 104 -19.04 3.96 24.51
N GLU A 105 -18.58 4.45 25.66
CA GLU A 105 -18.78 5.81 26.17
C GLU A 105 -17.54 6.71 25.97
N HIS A 106 -16.53 6.26 25.22
CA HIS A 106 -15.30 7.02 25.00
C HIS A 106 -15.59 8.39 24.36
N PRO A 107 -14.87 9.48 24.71
CA PRO A 107 -15.10 10.81 24.13
C PRO A 107 -15.09 10.85 22.60
N TYR A 108 -14.27 10.02 21.95
CA TYR A 108 -14.22 9.91 20.49
C TYR A 108 -15.52 9.41 19.85
N MET A 109 -16.35 8.67 20.60
CA MET A 109 -17.69 8.24 20.18
C MET A 109 -18.70 9.40 20.13
N ASN A 110 -18.37 10.56 20.70
CA ASN A 110 -19.22 11.74 20.63
C ASN A 110 -19.13 12.39 19.23
N PRO A 111 -20.25 12.54 18.49
CA PRO A 111 -20.27 13.26 17.21
C PRO A 111 -19.80 14.72 17.30
N ARG A 112 -19.90 15.33 18.49
CA ARG A 112 -19.49 16.71 18.79
C ARG A 112 -18.09 16.81 19.39
N TRP A 113 -17.32 15.72 19.46
CA TRP A 113 -15.94 15.77 19.91
C TRP A 113 -15.14 16.79 19.09
N GLN A 114 -14.31 17.57 19.78
CA GLN A 114 -13.41 18.55 19.20
C GLN A 114 -11.98 18.29 19.67
N PRO A 115 -10.98 18.58 18.82
CA PRO A 115 -9.58 18.59 19.21
C PRO A 115 -9.27 19.45 20.43
N ASP A 116 -8.24 19.05 21.18
CA ASP A 116 -7.79 19.75 22.39
C ASP A 116 -7.51 21.23 22.15
N TRP A 117 -6.84 21.60 21.06
CA TRP A 117 -6.53 23.00 20.77
C TRP A 117 -7.79 23.88 20.67
N VAL A 118 -8.93 23.31 20.25
CA VAL A 118 -10.22 24.00 20.21
C VAL A 118 -10.78 24.18 21.62
N ASN A 119 -10.75 23.13 22.44
CA ASN A 119 -11.25 23.19 23.81
C ASN A 119 -10.42 24.13 24.69
N GLU A 120 -9.11 24.17 24.44
CA GLU A 120 -8.13 24.99 25.14
C GLU A 120 -8.01 26.42 24.56
N ASN A 121 -8.70 26.73 23.46
CA ASN A 121 -8.59 27.99 22.72
C ASN A 121 -7.14 28.37 22.37
N ARG A 122 -6.33 27.40 21.97
CA ARG A 122 -4.94 27.61 21.53
C ARG A 122 -4.78 27.36 20.03
N ARG A 123 -3.69 27.87 19.47
CA ARG A 123 -3.29 27.52 18.10
C ARG A 123 -2.73 26.08 18.06
N PRO A 124 -3.05 25.29 17.02
CA PRO A 124 -2.49 23.97 16.87
C PRO A 124 -1.03 24.05 16.41
N HIS A 125 -0.20 23.20 16.99
CA HIS A 125 1.18 22.95 16.60
C HIS A 125 1.21 21.77 15.63
N LEU A 126 0.91 22.05 14.35
CA LEU A 126 0.91 21.04 13.29
C LEU A 126 2.30 20.90 12.69
N SER A 127 2.75 19.67 12.49
CA SER A 127 3.97 19.40 11.74
C SER A 127 3.89 19.98 10.31
N ASP A 128 4.91 20.71 9.90
CA ASP A 128 5.02 21.16 8.51
C ASP A 128 5.54 20.02 7.64
N VAL A 129 4.64 19.43 6.87
CA VAL A 129 4.94 18.32 5.95
C VAL A 129 5.99 18.73 4.90
N ALA A 130 6.13 20.03 4.58
CA ALA A 130 7.14 20.54 3.65
C ALA A 130 8.58 20.47 4.21
N PHE A 131 8.74 20.43 5.54
CA PHE A 131 10.03 20.38 6.24
C PHE A 131 10.38 19.00 6.81
N LEU A 132 9.50 18.00 6.66
CA LEU A 132 9.89 16.62 6.90
C LEU A 132 10.97 16.26 5.86
N ALA A 133 12.20 16.04 6.34
CA ALA A 133 13.30 15.61 5.50
C ALA A 133 12.82 14.48 4.57
N ALA A 134 13.22 14.51 3.30
CA ALA A 134 13.13 13.35 2.43
C ALA A 134 14.04 12.26 3.02
N SER A 135 13.56 11.61 4.06
CA SER A 135 14.36 10.68 4.83
C SER A 135 14.55 9.45 3.97
N SER A 136 15.78 8.97 3.98
CA SER A 136 16.16 7.60 3.63
C SER A 136 15.47 6.53 4.50
N SER A 137 14.46 6.91 5.31
CA SER A 137 13.72 6.01 6.19
C SER A 137 12.75 5.15 5.39
N GLY A 138 12.74 3.85 5.69
CA GLY A 138 11.85 2.86 5.09
C GLY A 138 10.43 3.04 5.60
N ASN A 139 9.76 4.12 5.19
CA ASN A 139 8.40 4.47 5.63
C ASN A 139 7.51 3.23 5.63
N VAL A 140 7.12 2.80 6.84
CA VAL A 140 6.42 1.53 7.07
C VAL A 140 5.13 1.47 6.27
N TYR A 141 4.44 2.61 6.20
CA TYR A 141 3.19 2.82 5.49
C TYR A 141 3.36 3.92 4.43
N LYS A 142 4.16 3.68 3.38
CA LYS A 142 4.20 4.62 2.24
C LYS A 142 2.93 4.45 1.42
N ASN A 143 1.84 5.09 1.86
CA ASN A 143 0.63 5.16 1.05
C ASN A 143 0.66 6.41 0.19
N PRO A 144 0.73 6.32 -1.14
CA PRO A 144 0.86 7.49 -1.98
C PRO A 144 -0.45 8.28 -2.16
N GLY A 145 -1.46 8.11 -1.29
CA GLY A 145 -2.77 8.71 -1.50
C GLY A 145 -3.44 8.18 -2.77
N LEU A 146 -3.11 6.93 -3.13
CA LEU A 146 -3.56 6.27 -4.35
C LEU A 146 -4.05 4.87 -4.01
N ALA A 147 -5.31 4.60 -4.38
CA ALA A 147 -5.84 3.25 -4.38
C ALA A 147 -5.14 2.42 -5.45
N SER A 148 -4.94 1.13 -5.17
CA SER A 148 -4.34 0.22 -6.14
C SER A 148 -5.18 0.09 -7.40
N TYR A 149 -4.52 0.00 -8.55
CA TYR A 149 -5.15 -0.21 -9.84
C TYR A 149 -4.53 -1.40 -10.57
N ASP A 150 -5.29 -1.96 -11.49
CA ASP A 150 -4.80 -2.98 -12.41
C ASP A 150 -3.96 -2.30 -13.50
N CYS A 151 -2.67 -2.59 -13.55
CA CYS A 151 -1.75 -2.01 -14.54
C CYS A 151 -1.95 -2.59 -15.95
N LEU A 152 -2.52 -3.80 -16.08
CA LEU A 152 -2.71 -4.49 -17.35
C LEU A 152 -4.05 -4.10 -18.00
N ARG A 153 -5.14 -4.20 -17.23
CA ARG A 153 -6.52 -4.00 -17.70
C ARG A 153 -6.84 -4.82 -18.94
N ILE A 154 -6.50 -6.12 -18.91
CA ILE A 154 -6.53 -7.02 -20.08
C ILE A 154 -7.88 -6.98 -20.78
N GLU A 155 -8.98 -7.15 -20.05
CA GLU A 155 -10.31 -7.21 -20.67
C GLU A 155 -10.68 -5.93 -21.43
N SER A 156 -10.22 -4.78 -20.94
CA SER A 156 -10.56 -3.46 -21.51
C SER A 156 -9.61 -3.04 -22.63
N ASN A 157 -8.36 -3.48 -22.58
CA ASN A 157 -7.33 -3.13 -23.56
C ASN A 157 -7.24 -4.18 -24.66
N GLU A 158 -7.03 -5.44 -24.29
CA GLU A 158 -6.82 -6.58 -25.18
C GLU A 158 -8.11 -7.36 -25.53
N GLY A 159 -9.21 -7.11 -24.80
CA GLY A 159 -10.48 -7.81 -24.96
C GLY A 159 -10.63 -9.09 -24.13
N VAL A 160 -11.87 -9.59 -24.03
CA VAL A 160 -12.26 -10.70 -23.14
C VAL A 160 -11.58 -12.02 -23.47
N ASN A 161 -11.23 -12.25 -24.75
CA ASN A 161 -10.55 -13.48 -25.17
C ASN A 161 -9.03 -13.44 -24.91
N GLY A 162 -8.49 -12.30 -24.45
CA GLY A 162 -7.08 -12.10 -24.18
C GLY A 162 -6.19 -12.28 -25.40
N LEU A 163 -4.95 -11.80 -25.31
CA LEU A 163 -3.96 -12.08 -26.34
C LEU A 163 -3.43 -13.52 -26.20
N PRO A 164 -3.17 -14.25 -27.30
CA PRO A 164 -2.47 -15.53 -27.27
C PRO A 164 -0.95 -15.36 -27.02
N ARG A 165 -0.53 -14.34 -26.26
CA ARG A 165 0.88 -13.98 -26.06
C ARG A 165 1.27 -13.88 -24.59
N ASN A 166 2.56 -14.08 -24.32
CA ASN A 166 3.14 -13.80 -23.00
C ASN A 166 3.19 -12.29 -22.79
N LEU A 167 2.92 -11.86 -21.55
CA LEU A 167 2.90 -10.45 -21.20
C LEU A 167 4.08 -10.10 -20.31
N LYS A 168 4.61 -8.90 -20.50
CA LYS A 168 5.68 -8.33 -19.67
C LYS A 168 5.22 -7.02 -19.04
N LEU A 169 5.28 -6.94 -17.71
CA LEU A 169 4.91 -5.77 -16.93
C LEU A 169 6.14 -5.25 -16.20
N CYS A 170 6.36 -3.93 -16.21
CA CYS A 170 7.37 -3.29 -15.38
C CYS A 170 6.73 -2.33 -14.38
N MET A 171 7.06 -2.48 -13.10
CA MET A 171 6.77 -1.52 -12.04
C MET A 171 8.10 -0.91 -11.59
N CYS A 172 8.43 0.28 -12.07
CA CYS A 172 9.79 0.84 -11.99
C CYS A 172 10.15 1.37 -10.60
N SER A 173 9.16 1.84 -9.84
CA SER A 173 9.30 2.47 -8.52
C SER A 173 8.18 1.99 -7.59
N ALA A 174 8.12 0.69 -7.33
CA ALA A 174 7.04 0.09 -6.57
C ALA A 174 7.20 0.33 -5.06
N GLY A 175 6.36 1.19 -4.48
CA GLY A 175 6.41 1.54 -3.06
C GLY A 175 5.86 0.49 -2.10
N ASP A 176 4.97 -0.38 -2.58
CA ASP A 176 4.35 -1.49 -1.85
C ASP A 176 3.76 -2.54 -2.83
N LEU A 177 3.15 -3.60 -2.29
CA LEU A 177 2.65 -4.74 -3.06
C LEU A 177 1.25 -4.54 -3.69
N ARG A 178 0.54 -3.44 -3.41
CA ARG A 178 -0.90 -3.36 -3.72
C ARG A 178 -1.19 -3.33 -5.22
N ASN A 179 -0.41 -2.60 -6.03
CA ASN A 179 -0.57 -2.62 -7.50
C ASN A 179 -0.27 -4.01 -8.08
N LEU A 180 0.73 -4.71 -7.55
CA LEU A 180 1.05 -6.08 -7.94
C LEU A 180 -0.11 -7.03 -7.63
N ILE A 181 -0.61 -6.99 -6.39
CA ILE A 181 -1.75 -7.80 -5.94
C ILE A 181 -2.98 -7.51 -6.80
N LYS A 182 -3.32 -6.23 -6.97
CA LYS A 182 -4.50 -5.82 -7.75
C LYS A 182 -4.41 -6.27 -9.21
N THR A 183 -3.25 -6.09 -9.85
CA THR A 183 -3.02 -6.48 -11.24
C THR A 183 -3.17 -7.99 -11.44
N VAL A 184 -2.61 -8.80 -10.54
CA VAL A 184 -2.71 -10.27 -10.62
C VAL A 184 -4.13 -10.75 -10.29
N ASN A 185 -4.80 -10.17 -9.29
CA ASN A 185 -6.19 -10.49 -8.94
C ASN A 185 -7.18 -10.12 -10.06
N SER A 186 -6.82 -9.15 -10.90
CA SER A 186 -7.63 -8.70 -12.05
C SER A 186 -7.33 -9.46 -13.35
N LEU A 187 -6.46 -10.47 -13.33
CA LEU A 187 -6.27 -11.35 -14.48
C LEU A 187 -7.56 -12.12 -14.79
N PRO A 188 -7.99 -12.20 -16.06
CA PRO A 188 -9.16 -13.00 -16.43
C PRO A 188 -8.96 -14.47 -16.08
N ASN A 189 -10.03 -15.16 -15.65
CA ASN A 189 -9.97 -16.60 -15.32
C ASN A 189 -9.46 -17.47 -16.49
N GLY A 190 -9.66 -17.04 -17.74
CA GLY A 190 -9.17 -17.73 -18.93
C GLY A 190 -7.69 -17.46 -19.28
N TYR A 191 -6.93 -16.76 -18.45
CA TYR A 191 -5.53 -16.43 -18.74
C TYR A 191 -4.63 -17.67 -18.71
N THR A 192 -4.06 -18.04 -19.84
CA THR A 192 -3.25 -19.28 -19.99
C THR A 192 -1.76 -19.02 -20.26
N ARG A 193 -1.38 -17.78 -20.53
CA ARG A 193 -0.03 -17.41 -20.96
C ARG A 193 0.87 -17.09 -19.78
N ARG A 194 2.15 -16.83 -20.07
CA ARG A 194 3.12 -16.43 -19.04
C ARG A 194 3.09 -14.92 -18.83
N LEU A 195 3.07 -14.51 -17.57
CA LEU A 195 3.23 -13.12 -17.15
C LEU A 195 4.59 -12.97 -16.44
N ASP A 196 5.49 -12.19 -17.03
CA ASP A 196 6.78 -11.85 -16.43
C ASP A 196 6.70 -10.41 -15.88
N ILE A 197 6.85 -10.25 -14.56
CA ILE A 197 6.73 -8.96 -13.88
C ILE A 197 8.11 -8.52 -13.38
N LEU A 198 8.60 -7.39 -13.86
CA LEU A 198 9.73 -6.68 -13.27
C LEU A 198 9.20 -5.74 -12.19
N PHE A 199 9.67 -5.92 -10.96
CA PHE A 199 9.23 -5.16 -9.80
C PHE A 199 10.44 -4.52 -9.10
N ASN A 200 10.65 -3.21 -9.27
CA ASN A 200 11.85 -2.52 -8.82
C ASN A 200 11.58 -1.49 -7.71
N ASN A 201 12.50 -1.39 -6.76
CA ASN A 201 12.56 -0.28 -5.82
C ASN A 201 14.02 -0.01 -5.43
N SER A 202 14.47 1.25 -5.51
CA SER A 202 15.83 1.64 -5.15
C SER A 202 16.11 1.59 -3.65
N ASN A 203 15.09 1.52 -2.79
CA ASN A 203 15.25 1.35 -1.35
C ASN A 203 15.33 -0.13 -0.98
N ALA A 204 16.51 -0.57 -0.57
CA ALA A 204 16.77 -1.96 -0.20
C ALA A 204 15.92 -2.46 0.98
N ILE A 205 15.61 -1.60 1.95
CA ILE A 205 14.74 -1.98 3.07
C ILE A 205 13.33 -2.28 2.56
N ILE A 206 12.75 -1.40 1.74
CA ILE A 206 11.39 -1.57 1.20
C ILE A 206 11.33 -2.81 0.32
N LEU A 207 12.28 -3.00 -0.60
CA LEU A 207 12.29 -4.17 -1.48
C LEU A 207 12.42 -5.49 -0.69
N ASN A 208 13.33 -5.58 0.28
CA ASN A 208 13.54 -6.81 1.01
C ASN A 208 12.38 -7.14 1.97
N ARG A 209 11.67 -6.13 2.50
CA ARG A 209 10.40 -6.35 3.21
C ARG A 209 9.37 -7.02 2.30
N MET A 210 9.19 -6.49 1.09
CA MET A 210 8.29 -7.05 0.08
C MET A 210 8.71 -8.45 -0.35
N LEU A 211 10.01 -8.71 -0.51
CA LEU A 211 10.55 -10.03 -0.82
C LEU A 211 10.21 -11.06 0.27
N VAL A 212 10.41 -10.73 1.55
CA VAL A 212 10.07 -11.63 2.65
C VAL A 212 8.55 -11.85 2.75
N ILE A 213 7.74 -10.80 2.58
CA ILE A 213 6.27 -10.94 2.57
C ILE A 213 5.81 -11.85 1.44
N LEU A 214 6.32 -11.67 0.22
CA LEU A 214 6.03 -12.54 -0.92
C LEU A 214 6.54 -13.96 -0.69
N ALA A 215 7.71 -14.13 -0.08
CA ALA A 215 8.23 -15.46 0.24
C ALA A 215 7.36 -16.18 1.27
N VAL A 216 6.83 -15.48 2.28
CA VAL A 216 5.87 -16.05 3.24
C VAL A 216 4.57 -16.41 2.54
N LEU A 217 4.03 -15.48 1.75
CA LEU A 217 2.73 -15.60 1.08
C LEU A 217 2.72 -16.72 0.02
N LEU A 218 3.80 -16.86 -0.74
CA LEU A 218 3.89 -17.74 -1.90
C LEU A 218 4.63 -19.06 -1.63
N ASN A 219 5.03 -19.34 -0.38
CA ASN A 219 5.64 -20.63 -0.05
C ASN A 219 4.60 -21.76 -0.09
N PRO A 220 4.88 -22.91 -0.71
CA PRO A 220 3.95 -24.03 -0.77
C PRO A 220 3.64 -24.70 0.59
N GLY A 221 4.44 -24.48 1.65
CA GLY A 221 4.28 -25.14 2.94
C GLY A 221 2.96 -24.82 3.69
N PRO A 222 2.81 -23.64 4.31
CA PRO A 222 1.61 -23.27 5.06
C PRO A 222 0.39 -23.10 4.16
N SER A 223 -0.83 -23.27 4.70
CA SER A 223 -2.05 -23.09 3.91
C SER A 223 -2.17 -21.67 3.34
N ILE A 224 -2.98 -21.48 2.29
CA ILE A 224 -3.20 -20.16 1.71
C ILE A 224 -3.78 -19.20 2.76
N GLU A 225 -4.76 -19.65 3.55
CA GLU A 225 -5.39 -18.83 4.58
C GLU A 225 -4.39 -18.36 5.65
N GLU A 226 -3.55 -19.27 6.16
CA GLU A 226 -2.51 -18.95 7.16
C GLU A 226 -1.46 -18.00 6.59
N SER A 227 -1.05 -18.23 5.35
CA SER A 227 -0.08 -17.38 4.65
C SER A 227 -0.63 -15.97 4.42
N SER A 228 -1.90 -15.85 4.03
CA SER A 228 -2.57 -14.57 3.81
C SER A 228 -2.78 -13.78 5.09
N GLU A 229 -3.16 -14.43 6.18
CA GLU A 229 -3.34 -13.78 7.48
C GLU A 229 -2.00 -13.34 8.09
N LEU A 230 -0.95 -14.17 8.00
CA LEU A 230 0.39 -13.77 8.42
C LEU A 230 0.92 -12.61 7.58
N ALA A 231 0.80 -12.68 6.24
CA ALA A 231 1.26 -11.62 5.34
C ALA A 231 0.56 -10.28 5.62
N LEU A 232 -0.73 -10.29 5.96
CA LEU A 232 -1.46 -9.10 6.41
C LEU A 232 -0.77 -8.46 7.63
N HIS A 233 -0.44 -9.25 8.64
CA HIS A 233 0.24 -8.73 9.83
C HIS A 233 1.66 -8.27 9.52
N LEU A 234 2.37 -8.95 8.62
CA LEU A 234 3.69 -8.51 8.17
C LEU A 234 3.64 -7.14 7.49
N MET A 235 2.56 -6.84 6.77
CA MET A 235 2.33 -5.55 6.13
C MET A 235 1.87 -4.46 7.11
N TYR A 236 1.03 -4.80 8.10
CA TYR A 236 0.28 -3.79 8.87
C TYR A 236 0.40 -3.82 10.39
N SER A 237 1.06 -4.81 10.97
CA SER A 237 1.11 -4.98 12.43
C SER A 237 2.54 -4.86 12.96
N ALA A 238 2.71 -4.07 14.02
CA ALA A 238 3.95 -3.84 14.74
C ALA A 238 4.46 -5.09 15.48
N SER A 239 3.55 -5.97 15.87
CA SER A 239 3.85 -7.29 16.43
C SER A 239 3.09 -8.38 15.68
N ILE A 240 3.55 -9.62 15.84
CA ILE A 240 3.00 -10.83 15.23
C ILE A 240 3.03 -11.99 16.25
N PRO A 241 2.26 -13.07 16.03
CA PRO A 241 2.38 -14.29 16.81
C PRO A 241 3.78 -14.92 16.74
N ASP A 242 4.19 -15.62 17.79
CA ASP A 242 5.52 -16.24 17.89
C ASP A 242 5.75 -17.31 16.80
N THR A 243 4.70 -18.06 16.46
CA THR A 243 4.68 -19.02 15.34
C THR A 243 4.98 -18.32 14.01
N GLY A 244 4.31 -17.20 13.76
CA GLY A 244 4.55 -16.35 12.60
C GLY A 244 5.97 -15.81 12.56
N ALA A 245 6.50 -15.32 13.69
CA ALA A 245 7.88 -14.83 13.78
C ALA A 245 8.91 -15.94 13.51
N ALA A 246 8.68 -17.16 14.01
CA ALA A 246 9.53 -18.30 13.73
C ALA A 246 9.53 -18.65 12.23
N TYR A 247 8.37 -18.59 11.58
CA TYR A 247 8.26 -18.85 10.16
C TYR A 247 8.89 -17.75 9.30
N VAL A 248 8.77 -16.48 9.68
CA VAL A 248 9.50 -15.38 9.02
C VAL A 248 11.01 -15.62 9.09
N ARG A 249 11.54 -16.02 10.24
CA ARG A 249 12.97 -16.40 10.36
C ARG A 249 13.35 -17.53 9.43
N TYR A 250 12.50 -18.55 9.29
CA TYR A 250 12.69 -19.62 8.31
C TYR A 250 12.76 -19.06 6.87
N CYS A 251 11.81 -18.22 6.46
CA CYS A 251 11.82 -17.59 5.13
C CYS A 251 13.06 -16.73 4.90
N VAL A 252 13.45 -15.90 5.87
CA VAL A 252 14.68 -15.08 5.82
C VAL A 252 15.89 -15.97 5.62
N ASN A 253 16.00 -17.06 6.37
CA ASN A 253 17.09 -18.02 6.19
C ASN A 253 17.06 -18.64 4.79
N GLN A 254 15.89 -19.03 4.25
CA GLN A 254 15.80 -19.57 2.89
C GLN A 254 16.23 -18.56 1.81
N ILE A 255 15.91 -17.28 1.99
CA ILE A 255 16.26 -16.22 1.03
C ILE A 255 17.76 -15.93 1.05
N TYR A 256 18.36 -15.82 2.24
CA TYR A 256 19.71 -15.26 2.42
C TYR A 256 20.78 -16.29 2.82
N LYS A 257 20.46 -17.60 2.88
CA LYS A 257 21.43 -18.65 3.25
C LYS A 257 22.70 -18.55 2.40
N GLY A 258 23.87 -18.62 3.07
CA GLY A 258 25.19 -18.64 2.42
C GLY A 258 25.64 -17.33 1.76
N HIS A 259 24.80 -16.28 1.73
CA HIS A 259 25.15 -15.03 1.05
C HIS A 259 25.97 -14.05 1.89
N LEU A 260 25.90 -14.13 3.23
CA LEU A 260 26.76 -13.32 4.10
C LEU A 260 28.24 -13.69 3.97
N GLU A 261 28.55 -14.89 3.47
CA GLU A 261 29.90 -15.41 3.26
C GLU A 261 30.37 -15.29 1.79
N SER A 262 29.46 -14.90 0.88
CA SER A 262 29.72 -14.81 -0.55
C SER A 262 30.57 -13.58 -0.89
N LYS A 263 31.63 -13.77 -1.69
CA LYS A 263 32.45 -12.68 -2.26
C LYS A 263 31.83 -12.06 -3.51
N HIS A 264 30.66 -12.53 -3.96
CA HIS A 264 30.00 -11.99 -5.14
C HIS A 264 29.46 -10.58 -4.88
N MET A 265 29.60 -9.69 -5.86
CA MET A 265 29.14 -8.30 -5.79
C MET A 265 27.61 -8.16 -5.91
N THR A 266 26.94 -9.21 -6.41
CA THR A 266 25.49 -9.28 -6.59
C THR A 266 24.93 -10.43 -5.76
N PHE A 267 23.84 -10.15 -5.05
CA PHE A 267 22.97 -11.10 -4.39
C PHE A 267 21.92 -11.57 -5.39
N GLU A 268 21.73 -12.88 -5.51
CA GLU A 268 20.73 -13.48 -6.36
C GLU A 268 19.97 -14.58 -5.62
N ALA A 269 18.64 -14.57 -5.73
CA ALA A 269 17.79 -15.60 -5.16
C ALA A 269 16.71 -16.02 -6.17
N ALA A 270 16.43 -17.32 -6.20
CA ALA A 270 15.33 -17.89 -6.97
C ALA A 270 14.53 -18.84 -6.06
N LEU A 271 13.29 -18.48 -5.78
CA LEU A 271 12.40 -19.18 -4.86
C LEU A 271 11.26 -19.81 -5.64
N LYS A 272 10.97 -21.07 -5.32
CA LYS A 272 9.77 -21.75 -5.81
C LYS A 272 8.54 -21.08 -5.21
N THR A 273 7.48 -20.96 -6.01
CA THR A 273 6.17 -20.52 -5.53
C THR A 273 5.22 -21.70 -5.39
N ARG A 274 4.02 -21.48 -4.86
CA ARG A 274 2.92 -22.46 -4.84
C ARG A 274 2.39 -22.79 -6.25
N GLY A 275 2.79 -22.03 -7.28
CA GLY A 275 2.38 -22.20 -8.68
C GLY A 275 3.52 -22.59 -9.61
N ARG A 276 3.28 -22.47 -10.93
CA ARG A 276 4.27 -22.83 -11.96
C ARG A 276 5.41 -21.83 -12.10
N GLY A 277 5.16 -20.57 -11.76
CA GLY A 277 6.15 -19.50 -11.86
C GLY A 277 7.09 -19.44 -10.65
N LYS A 278 8.07 -18.54 -10.71
CA LYS A 278 9.10 -18.38 -9.69
C LYS A 278 9.21 -16.93 -9.21
N LEU A 279 9.71 -16.79 -7.99
CA LEU A 279 10.05 -15.51 -7.39
C LEU A 279 11.56 -15.32 -7.45
N TYR A 280 12.02 -14.30 -8.17
CA TYR A 280 13.44 -14.00 -8.33
C TYR A 280 13.78 -12.70 -7.59
N SER A 281 15.00 -12.60 -7.10
CA SER A 281 15.56 -11.33 -6.64
C SER A 281 17.00 -11.17 -7.09
N ALA A 282 17.36 -9.96 -7.54
CA ALA A 282 18.73 -9.57 -7.82
C ALA A 282 19.02 -8.17 -7.29
N GLN A 283 20.09 -8.04 -6.51
CA GLN A 283 20.43 -6.83 -5.76
C GLN A 283 21.95 -6.70 -5.59
N PRO A 284 22.52 -5.51 -5.42
CA PRO A 284 23.89 -5.39 -4.92
C PRO A 284 24.05 -6.08 -3.55
N SER A 285 25.07 -6.93 -3.37
CA SER A 285 25.25 -7.70 -2.12
C SER A 285 25.38 -6.83 -0.88
N VAL A 286 25.97 -5.65 -1.02
CA VAL A 286 26.08 -4.63 0.04
C VAL A 286 24.71 -4.15 0.53
N SER A 287 23.74 -4.01 -0.38
CA SER A 287 22.40 -3.49 -0.06
C SER A 287 21.58 -4.43 0.81
N VAL A 288 21.89 -5.73 0.78
CA VAL A 288 21.14 -6.77 1.51
C VAL A 288 21.57 -6.88 2.97
N ARG A 289 22.77 -6.42 3.33
CA ARG A 289 23.33 -6.55 4.69
C ARG A 289 22.41 -5.97 5.77
N ARG A 290 22.03 -4.69 5.61
CA ARG A 290 21.18 -4.00 6.58
C ARG A 290 19.79 -4.65 6.73
N PRO A 291 19.05 -4.98 5.64
CA PRO A 291 17.83 -5.76 5.76
C PRO A 291 18.01 -7.10 6.50
N VAL A 292 19.08 -7.84 6.23
CA VAL A 292 19.35 -9.12 6.93
C VAL A 292 19.59 -8.90 8.42
N GLU A 293 20.39 -7.88 8.80
CA GLU A 293 20.60 -7.49 10.20
C GLU A 293 19.27 -7.11 10.89
N MET A 294 18.39 -6.38 10.19
CA MET A 294 17.05 -6.06 10.71
C MET A 294 16.24 -7.33 10.98
N PHE A 295 16.16 -8.23 10.00
CA PHE A 295 15.28 -9.40 10.07
C PHE A 295 15.79 -10.48 11.04
N THR A 296 17.09 -10.50 11.32
CA THR A 296 17.75 -11.45 12.24
C THR A 296 17.98 -10.88 13.65
N SER A 297 17.61 -9.62 13.88
CA SER A 297 17.74 -8.94 15.17
C SER A 297 17.06 -9.68 16.34
N THR A 298 17.53 -9.45 17.56
CA THR A 298 17.09 -10.20 18.76
C THR A 298 16.51 -9.32 19.88
N TYR A 299 16.19 -8.04 19.60
CA TYR A 299 15.58 -7.17 20.60
C TYR A 299 14.20 -7.69 21.06
N SER A 300 13.84 -7.32 22.29
CA SER A 300 12.59 -7.73 22.94
C SER A 300 11.37 -6.99 22.37
N LEU A 301 10.19 -7.58 22.55
CA LEU A 301 8.92 -6.91 22.25
C LEU A 301 8.80 -5.58 23.00
N GLN A 302 9.20 -5.54 24.27
CA GLN A 302 9.13 -4.33 25.09
C GLN A 302 9.90 -3.17 24.45
N LYS A 303 11.12 -3.42 23.96
CA LYS A 303 11.93 -2.38 23.30
C LYS A 303 11.24 -1.85 22.06
N ALA A 304 10.76 -2.74 21.20
CA ALA A 304 10.07 -2.38 19.97
C ALA A 304 8.74 -1.64 20.23
N ALA A 305 7.97 -2.10 21.20
CA ALA A 305 6.71 -1.48 21.61
C ALA A 305 6.93 -0.08 22.20
N ASN A 306 8.00 0.11 22.99
CA ASN A 306 8.39 1.43 23.49
C ASN A 306 8.72 2.38 22.34
N SER A 307 9.59 1.95 21.39
CA SER A 307 9.94 2.80 20.25
C SER A 307 8.73 3.14 19.36
N PHE A 308 7.85 2.17 19.12
CA PHE A 308 6.59 2.40 18.39
C PHE A 308 5.71 3.44 19.09
N LYS A 309 5.55 3.29 20.42
CA LYS A 309 4.75 4.20 21.24
C LYS A 309 5.37 5.58 21.30
N GLU A 310 6.68 5.71 21.48
CA GLU A 310 7.39 6.98 21.48
C GLU A 310 7.15 7.76 20.19
N MET A 311 7.12 7.08 19.03
CA MET A 311 6.82 7.74 17.75
C MET A 311 5.34 8.11 17.60
N LEU A 312 4.42 7.15 17.74
CA LEU A 312 2.99 7.40 17.45
C LEU A 312 2.23 8.12 18.56
N GLN A 313 2.74 8.07 19.79
CA GLN A 313 2.13 8.74 20.95
C GLN A 313 2.94 9.95 21.40
N ASP A 314 3.84 10.47 20.55
CA ASP A 314 4.59 11.69 20.80
C ASP A 314 3.61 12.83 21.18
N PRO A 315 3.75 13.43 22.37
CA PRO A 315 2.95 14.58 22.79
C PRO A 315 3.07 15.77 21.84
N LEU A 316 4.23 15.96 21.17
CA LEU A 316 4.45 17.06 20.23
C LEU A 316 3.62 16.91 18.94
N LEU A 317 3.14 15.69 18.66
CA LEU A 317 2.39 15.35 17.45
C LEU A 317 0.91 15.06 17.75
N ILE A 318 0.42 15.45 18.94
CA ILE A 318 -0.98 15.30 19.32
C ILE A 318 -1.92 16.07 18.39
N ASP A 319 -1.51 17.27 17.94
CA ASP A 319 -2.36 18.10 17.09
C ASP A 319 -2.48 17.52 15.68
N ASP A 320 -1.44 16.89 15.14
CA ASP A 320 -1.52 16.16 13.87
C ASP A 320 -2.50 14.98 13.96
N ARG A 321 -2.46 14.23 15.06
CA ARG A 321 -3.40 13.12 15.33
C ARG A 321 -4.82 13.62 15.50
N HIS A 322 -5.03 14.64 16.32
CA HIS A 322 -6.34 15.23 16.55
C HIS A 322 -6.91 15.90 15.29
N LYS A 323 -6.07 16.47 14.42
CA LYS A 323 -6.46 16.93 13.08
C LYS A 323 -7.01 15.78 12.25
N MET A 324 -6.32 14.64 12.19
CA MET A 324 -6.82 13.45 11.52
C MET A 324 -8.16 12.98 12.10
N LEU A 325 -8.24 12.77 13.43
CA LEU A 325 -9.46 12.30 14.10
C LEU A 325 -10.66 13.25 13.91
N SER A 326 -10.42 14.56 13.84
CA SER A 326 -11.49 15.56 13.64
C SER A 326 -12.26 15.39 12.32
N MET A 327 -11.64 14.72 11.34
CA MET A 327 -12.25 14.46 10.04
C MET A 327 -13.05 13.16 10.01
N LEU A 328 -12.85 12.26 10.97
CA LEU A 328 -13.42 10.93 10.98
C LEU A 328 -14.79 10.86 11.68
N LYS A 329 -15.57 9.83 11.34
CA LYS A 329 -16.78 9.44 12.07
C LYS A 329 -16.43 8.91 13.46
N PRO A 330 -17.36 8.94 14.43
CA PRO A 330 -17.04 8.72 15.85
C PRO A 330 -16.35 7.38 16.16
N SER A 331 -16.92 6.26 15.73
CA SER A 331 -16.35 4.91 15.85
C SER A 331 -15.03 4.73 15.10
N HIS A 332 -14.89 5.36 13.93
CA HIS A 332 -13.66 5.31 13.12
C HIS A 332 -12.50 6.00 13.83
N ARG A 333 -12.76 7.05 14.62
CA ARG A 333 -11.72 7.67 15.47
C ARG A 333 -11.20 6.67 16.50
N LEU A 334 -12.10 5.96 17.17
CA LEU A 334 -11.73 5.05 18.25
C LEU A 334 -11.00 3.81 17.72
N THR A 335 -11.41 3.26 16.58
CA THR A 335 -10.69 2.16 15.94
C THR A 335 -9.27 2.57 15.52
N LEU A 336 -9.11 3.77 14.95
CA LEU A 336 -7.80 4.28 14.57
C LEU A 336 -6.91 4.59 15.80
N ASP A 337 -7.46 5.18 16.84
CA ASP A 337 -6.76 5.40 18.11
C ASP A 337 -6.29 4.09 18.75
N ARG A 338 -7.14 3.06 18.75
CA ARG A 338 -6.75 1.71 19.17
C ARG A 338 -5.58 1.17 18.34
N PHE A 339 -5.61 1.35 17.02
CA PHE A 339 -4.49 0.94 16.17
C PHE A 339 -3.20 1.67 16.55
N TRP A 340 -3.24 2.97 16.85
CA TRP A 340 -2.05 3.70 17.33
C TRP A 340 -1.57 3.27 18.71
N LYS A 341 -2.45 2.74 19.57
CA LYS A 341 -2.10 2.23 20.91
C LYS A 341 -1.52 0.82 20.87
N THR A 342 -2.07 -0.04 20.00
CA THR A 342 -1.74 -1.47 19.95
C THR A 342 -0.74 -1.82 18.88
N GLY A 343 -0.72 -1.05 17.78
CA GLY A 343 0.09 -1.31 16.60
C GLY A 343 -0.34 -2.52 15.79
N VAL A 344 -1.47 -3.17 16.10
CA VAL A 344 -1.94 -4.37 15.39
C VAL A 344 -3.19 -4.05 14.59
N LEU A 345 -3.19 -4.40 13.30
CA LEU A 345 -4.39 -4.35 12.48
C LEU A 345 -5.24 -5.60 12.73
N SER A 346 -6.35 -5.44 13.44
CA SER A 346 -7.27 -6.52 13.78
C SER A 346 -8.70 -6.00 13.97
N PRO A 347 -9.71 -6.87 13.97
CA PRO A 347 -11.03 -6.51 14.48
C PRO A 347 -10.98 -6.01 15.93
N PHE A 348 -11.89 -5.09 16.27
CA PHE A 348 -11.91 -4.40 17.56
C PHE A 348 -12.23 -5.34 18.72
N SER A 349 -12.90 -6.48 18.53
CA SER A 349 -13.12 -7.43 19.63
C SER A 349 -11.95 -8.37 19.89
N LEU A 350 -10.91 -8.38 19.04
CA LEU A 350 -9.87 -9.40 19.09
C LEU A 350 -8.95 -9.23 20.32
N ASN A 351 -8.59 -10.36 20.94
CA ASN A 351 -7.54 -10.43 21.95
C ASN A 351 -6.16 -10.46 21.29
N LEU A 352 -5.25 -9.61 21.74
CA LEU A 352 -3.91 -9.45 21.19
C LEU A 352 -2.81 -10.14 22.01
N GLU A 353 -3.15 -10.93 23.04
CA GLU A 353 -2.18 -11.63 23.91
C GLU A 353 -1.23 -12.58 23.18
N ALA A 354 -1.63 -13.09 22.01
CA ALA A 354 -0.80 -13.95 21.17
C ALA A 354 0.30 -13.18 20.41
N PHE A 355 0.19 -11.86 20.28
CA PHE A 355 1.10 -11.01 19.49
C PHE A 355 2.36 -10.65 20.28
N ARG A 356 3.18 -11.67 20.57
CA ARG A 356 4.31 -11.60 21.51
C ARG A 356 5.68 -11.33 20.87
N SER A 357 5.74 -11.31 19.53
CA SER A 357 6.98 -11.09 18.80
C SER A 357 6.94 -9.78 18.00
N PRO A 358 7.98 -8.94 18.03
CA PRO A 358 8.02 -7.77 17.15
C PRO A 358 8.11 -8.18 15.67
N ASN A 359 7.37 -7.46 14.83
CA ASN A 359 7.46 -7.60 13.39
C ASN A 359 8.75 -6.94 12.88
N ARG A 360 9.83 -7.72 12.79
CA ARG A 360 11.19 -7.25 12.45
C ARG A 360 11.30 -6.64 11.06
N LEU A 361 10.28 -6.78 10.21
CA LEU A 361 10.21 -6.09 8.93
C LEU A 361 9.99 -4.58 9.09
N LEU A 362 9.51 -4.11 10.25
CA LEU A 362 9.06 -2.72 10.46
C LEU A 362 9.97 -1.88 11.38
N TYR A 363 11.06 -2.47 11.88
CA TYR A 363 11.98 -1.82 12.83
C TYR A 363 13.43 -1.88 12.34
N SER A 364 14.25 -0.93 12.79
CA SER A 364 15.70 -0.94 12.61
C SER A 364 16.34 -2.17 13.28
N PRO A 365 17.62 -2.49 12.98
CA PRO A 365 18.33 -3.57 13.68
C PRO A 365 18.36 -3.36 15.21
N GLN A 366 18.28 -2.10 15.65
CA GLN A 366 18.28 -1.71 17.06
C GLN A 366 16.88 -1.74 17.69
N GLY A 367 15.82 -2.05 16.93
CA GLY A 367 14.44 -2.07 17.42
C GLY A 367 13.76 -0.71 17.41
N GLU A 368 14.23 0.23 16.59
CA GLU A 368 13.61 1.54 16.43
C GLU A 368 12.57 1.50 15.32
N TRP A 369 11.42 2.13 15.51
CA TRP A 369 10.37 2.17 14.51
C TRP A 369 10.80 2.94 13.25
N LEU A 370 10.57 2.37 12.06
CA LEU A 370 11.11 2.93 10.80
C LEU A 370 10.28 4.05 10.18
N SER A 371 9.04 4.26 10.61
CA SER A 371 8.21 5.35 10.08
C SER A 371 8.33 6.61 10.93
N ASN A 372 8.25 7.76 10.27
CA ASN A 372 8.26 9.09 10.88
C ASN A 372 6.90 9.80 10.73
N THR A 373 5.83 9.06 10.41
CA THR A 373 4.50 9.65 10.18
C THR A 373 3.65 9.52 11.46
N PRO A 374 3.27 10.63 12.12
CA PRO A 374 2.56 10.58 13.40
C PRO A 374 1.09 10.18 13.32
N ALA A 375 0.46 10.37 12.16
CA ALA A 375 -0.96 10.09 11.93
C ALA A 375 -1.12 9.04 10.82
N VAL A 376 -0.55 7.85 11.03
CA VAL A 376 -0.70 6.73 10.10
C VAL A 376 -2.14 6.26 10.08
N ASN A 377 -2.70 6.02 8.90
CA ASN A 377 -3.99 5.34 8.76
C ASN A 377 -3.85 4.16 7.79
N PRO A 378 -4.03 2.90 8.24
CA PRO A 378 -3.86 1.73 7.38
C PRO A 378 -4.95 1.61 6.29
N LEU A 379 -6.07 2.32 6.43
CA LEU A 379 -7.13 2.40 5.41
C LEU A 379 -6.71 3.22 4.19
N HIS A 380 -5.66 4.05 4.31
CA HIS A 380 -5.23 4.84 3.18
C HIS A 380 -4.96 3.94 1.97
N GLY A 381 -5.28 4.43 0.78
CA GLY A 381 -5.06 3.76 -0.51
C GLY A 381 -5.66 2.35 -0.66
N TRP A 382 -6.66 2.01 0.14
CA TRP A 382 -7.57 0.91 -0.17
C TRP A 382 -8.88 1.45 -0.72
N ASP A 383 -9.58 0.64 -1.51
CA ASP A 383 -10.95 0.93 -1.90
C ASP A 383 -11.87 0.72 -0.69
N ILE A 384 -12.23 1.81 -0.03
CA ILE A 384 -13.05 1.78 1.18
C ILE A 384 -14.44 1.17 0.92
N SER A 385 -14.97 1.29 -0.29
CA SER A 385 -16.24 0.63 -0.63
C SER A 385 -16.09 -0.88 -0.60
N ALA A 386 -15.02 -1.42 -1.18
CA ALA A 386 -14.69 -2.84 -1.13
C ALA A 386 -14.37 -3.31 0.31
N VAL A 387 -13.68 -2.48 1.09
CA VAL A 387 -13.40 -2.74 2.51
C VAL A 387 -14.69 -2.92 3.30
N LYS A 388 -15.64 -1.98 3.18
CA LYS A 388 -16.94 -2.06 3.86
C LYS A 388 -17.71 -3.32 3.46
N GLN A 389 -17.73 -3.64 2.17
CA GLN A 389 -18.39 -4.85 1.67
C GLN A 389 -17.75 -6.14 2.22
N ALA A 390 -16.42 -6.19 2.31
CA ALA A 390 -15.73 -7.32 2.93
C ALA A 390 -16.13 -7.47 4.40
N GLY A 391 -16.13 -6.39 5.17
CA GLY A 391 -16.59 -6.41 6.56
C GLY A 391 -18.01 -6.94 6.74
N LEU A 392 -18.95 -6.47 5.93
CA LEU A 392 -20.34 -6.93 5.95
C LEU A 392 -20.45 -8.45 5.71
N ARG A 393 -19.67 -9.01 4.79
CA ARG A 393 -19.63 -10.47 4.54
C ARG A 393 -19.14 -11.28 5.74
N HIS A 394 -18.31 -10.69 6.58
CA HIS A 394 -17.81 -11.29 7.83
C HIS A 394 -18.61 -10.85 9.08
N GLY A 395 -19.78 -10.23 8.87
CA GLY A 395 -20.71 -9.88 9.94
C GLY A 395 -20.29 -8.66 10.77
N LEU A 396 -19.37 -7.83 10.28
CA LEU A 396 -19.01 -6.54 10.87
C LEU A 396 -19.91 -5.43 10.35
N ASP A 397 -20.14 -4.41 11.18
CA ASP A 397 -20.78 -3.17 10.76
C ASP A 397 -19.71 -2.13 10.40
N PRO A 398 -19.62 -1.67 9.14
CA PRO A 398 -18.60 -0.71 8.75
C PRO A 398 -18.80 0.69 9.32
N SER A 399 -19.95 1.00 9.92
CA SER A 399 -20.15 2.21 10.73
C SER A 399 -19.57 2.08 12.13
N GLY A 400 -19.19 0.86 12.56
CA GLY A 400 -18.47 0.58 13.79
C GLY A 400 -17.01 0.28 13.52
N ASP A 401 -16.70 -1.00 13.32
CA ASP A 401 -15.34 -1.52 13.25
C ASP A 401 -14.76 -1.55 11.83
N ILE A 402 -14.47 -0.37 11.30
CA ILE A 402 -13.92 -0.20 9.95
C ILE A 402 -12.52 -0.82 9.77
N LEU A 403 -11.71 -0.93 10.83
CA LEU A 403 -10.41 -1.59 10.78
C LEU A 403 -10.52 -3.12 10.79
N GLY A 404 -11.53 -3.68 11.48
CA GLY A 404 -11.92 -5.07 11.29
C GLY A 404 -12.36 -5.36 9.85
N CYS A 405 -13.11 -4.45 9.22
CA CYS A 405 -13.46 -4.57 7.80
C CYS A 405 -12.20 -4.60 6.93
N LEU A 406 -11.22 -3.74 7.22
CA LEU A 406 -9.94 -3.70 6.51
C LEU A 406 -9.16 -5.00 6.67
N PHE A 407 -9.13 -5.57 7.88
CA PHE A 407 -8.48 -6.84 8.14
C PHE A 407 -8.99 -7.93 7.18
N PHE A 408 -10.31 -8.12 7.10
CA PHE A 408 -10.87 -9.14 6.21
C PHE A 408 -10.69 -8.82 4.74
N HIS A 409 -10.77 -7.54 4.35
CA HIS A 409 -10.51 -7.13 2.98
C HIS A 409 -9.09 -7.51 2.54
N ILE A 410 -8.07 -7.11 3.29
CA ILE A 410 -6.68 -7.39 2.95
C ILE A 410 -6.41 -8.89 2.94
N LYS A 411 -6.93 -9.63 3.93
CA LYS A 411 -6.81 -11.09 3.96
C LYS A 411 -7.41 -11.70 2.70
N SER A 412 -8.58 -11.23 2.25
CA SER A 412 -9.23 -11.72 1.04
C SER A 412 -8.45 -11.41 -0.25
N GLU A 413 -7.87 -10.20 -0.37
CA GLU A 413 -7.06 -9.82 -1.52
C GLU A 413 -5.76 -10.64 -1.61
N LEU A 414 -5.10 -10.88 -0.48
CA LEU A 414 -3.89 -11.71 -0.40
C LEU A 414 -4.19 -13.19 -0.67
N ARG A 415 -5.35 -13.67 -0.21
CA ARG A 415 -5.82 -15.04 -0.49
C ARG A 415 -6.07 -15.24 -1.98
N GLU A 416 -6.78 -14.30 -2.61
CA GLU A 416 -7.03 -14.32 -4.05
C GLU A 416 -5.71 -14.30 -4.82
N PHE A 417 -4.77 -13.44 -4.42
CA PHE A 417 -3.45 -13.36 -5.04
C PHE A 417 -2.71 -14.70 -5.02
N CYS A 418 -2.71 -15.40 -3.87
CA CYS A 418 -2.14 -16.74 -3.77
C CYS A 418 -2.81 -17.75 -4.70
N LEU A 419 -4.14 -17.71 -4.81
CA LEU A 419 -4.89 -18.59 -5.71
C LEU A 419 -4.52 -18.33 -7.17
N ARG A 420 -4.44 -17.06 -7.57
CA ARG A 420 -4.02 -16.67 -8.92
C ARG A 420 -2.58 -17.07 -9.23
N ILE A 421 -1.64 -16.90 -8.29
CA ILE A 421 -0.25 -17.34 -8.45
C ILE A 421 -0.18 -18.87 -8.61
N LYS A 422 -1.01 -19.61 -7.88
CA LYS A 422 -1.11 -21.08 -7.99
C LYS A 422 -1.66 -21.50 -9.36
N GLU A 423 -2.65 -20.79 -9.87
CA GLU A 423 -3.37 -21.10 -11.12
C GLU A 423 -2.55 -20.73 -12.37
N PHE A 424 -1.95 -19.53 -12.38
CA PHE A 424 -1.32 -18.93 -13.54
C PHE A 424 0.20 -19.11 -13.57
N ASN A 425 0.80 -18.88 -14.74
CA ASN A 425 2.25 -18.92 -14.90
C ASN A 425 2.82 -17.50 -14.73
N ILE A 426 3.11 -17.10 -13.48
CA ILE A 426 3.53 -15.74 -13.14
C ILE A 426 4.95 -15.77 -12.55
N ASN A 427 5.89 -15.11 -13.22
CA ASN A 427 7.22 -14.85 -12.67
C ASN A 427 7.31 -13.43 -12.14
N ILE A 428 7.87 -13.27 -10.95
CA ILE A 428 8.06 -11.97 -10.30
C ILE A 428 9.55 -11.77 -10.08
N HIS A 429 10.12 -10.72 -10.65
CA HIS A 429 11.53 -10.36 -10.58
C HIS A 429 11.70 -9.10 -9.73
N LEU A 430 12.13 -9.26 -8.46
CA LEU A 430 12.37 -8.17 -7.53
C LEU A 430 13.78 -7.62 -7.64
N LEU A 431 13.91 -6.37 -8.07
CA LEU A 431 15.19 -5.73 -8.34
C LEU A 431 15.41 -4.51 -7.44
N GLN A 432 16.66 -4.34 -6.97
CA GLN A 432 17.08 -3.18 -6.18
C GLN A 432 18.07 -2.33 -6.96
N TYR A 433 17.58 -1.50 -7.88
CA TYR A 433 18.44 -0.58 -8.64
C TYR A 433 17.79 0.80 -8.79
N ASP A 434 18.63 1.81 -9.03
CA ASP A 434 18.15 3.09 -9.56
C ASP A 434 17.42 2.84 -10.89
N ALA A 435 16.21 3.39 -11.04
CA ALA A 435 15.35 3.10 -12.18
C ALA A 435 16.00 3.51 -13.52
N ARG A 436 16.82 4.57 -13.54
CA ARG A 436 17.49 5.05 -14.77
C ARG A 436 18.68 4.17 -15.14
N LEU A 437 19.38 3.60 -14.15
CA LEU A 437 20.41 2.60 -14.42
C LEU A 437 19.79 1.28 -14.88
N LEU A 438 18.67 0.89 -14.27
CA LEU A 438 17.95 -0.32 -14.62
C LEU A 438 17.41 -0.27 -16.05
N SER A 439 16.82 0.85 -16.49
CA SER A 439 16.32 0.99 -17.86
C SER A 439 17.42 0.76 -18.90
N LYS A 440 18.61 1.31 -18.67
CA LYS A 440 19.81 1.11 -19.50
C LYS A 440 20.31 -0.34 -19.46
N GLY A 441 20.26 -0.99 -18.30
CA GLY A 441 20.60 -2.40 -18.16
C GLY A 441 19.65 -3.31 -18.92
N VAL A 442 18.35 -3.03 -18.86
CA VAL A 442 17.32 -3.76 -19.62
C VAL A 442 17.52 -3.55 -21.11
N SER A 443 17.76 -2.31 -21.58
CA SER A 443 17.89 -2.01 -23.00
C SER A 443 19.05 -2.73 -23.70
N ILE A 444 20.14 -3.02 -22.97
CA ILE A 444 21.28 -3.79 -23.50
C ILE A 444 21.22 -5.28 -23.17
N GLY A 445 20.11 -5.75 -22.58
CA GLY A 445 19.84 -7.17 -22.33
C GLY A 445 20.61 -7.77 -21.14
N VAL A 446 20.96 -6.98 -20.12
CA VAL A 446 21.65 -7.51 -18.91
C VAL A 446 20.78 -8.50 -18.14
N LEU A 447 19.45 -8.34 -18.19
CA LEU A 447 18.50 -9.20 -17.50
C LEU A 447 17.94 -10.25 -18.45
N PRO A 448 18.30 -11.54 -18.32
CA PRO A 448 17.91 -12.58 -19.28
C PRO A 448 16.40 -12.72 -19.45
N ALA A 449 15.60 -12.52 -18.40
CA ALA A 449 14.14 -12.58 -18.48
C ALA A 449 13.51 -11.45 -19.35
N PHE A 450 14.26 -10.35 -19.53
CA PHE A 450 13.82 -9.14 -20.23
C PHE A 450 14.81 -8.73 -21.32
N PHE A 451 15.53 -9.70 -21.92
CA PHE A 451 16.61 -9.44 -22.87
C PHE A 451 16.18 -8.69 -24.14
N ASP A 452 14.91 -8.85 -24.52
CA ASP A 452 14.28 -8.20 -25.67
C ASP A 452 13.80 -6.77 -25.35
N ALA A 453 13.95 -6.32 -24.10
CA ALA A 453 13.67 -4.96 -23.66
C ALA A 453 12.26 -4.47 -24.07
N SER A 454 11.27 -5.35 -23.93
CA SER A 454 9.93 -5.18 -24.50
C SER A 454 8.84 -5.42 -23.45
N PHE A 455 8.19 -4.35 -22.98
CA PHE A 455 7.14 -4.38 -21.96
C PHE A 455 5.77 -4.02 -22.54
N ASP A 456 4.76 -4.82 -22.25
CA ASP A 456 3.37 -4.51 -22.59
C ASP A 456 2.81 -3.39 -21.73
N ARG A 457 3.27 -3.26 -20.49
CA ARG A 457 2.90 -2.15 -19.60
C ARG A 457 4.08 -1.72 -18.76
N ILE A 458 4.23 -0.41 -18.60
CA ILE A 458 5.20 0.19 -17.70
C ILE A 458 4.47 1.14 -16.75
N ASP A 459 4.46 0.81 -15.46
CA ASP A 459 4.10 1.71 -14.38
C ASP A 459 5.37 2.36 -13.83
N ALA A 460 5.61 3.60 -14.26
CA ALA A 460 6.75 4.38 -13.80
C ALA A 460 6.48 5.05 -12.44
N GLY A 461 5.26 4.97 -11.91
CA GLY A 461 4.92 5.51 -10.60
C GLY A 461 5.21 7.00 -10.46
N ASP A 462 5.84 7.37 -9.34
CA ASP A 462 6.23 8.74 -8.96
C ASP A 462 7.63 9.15 -9.46
N LEU A 463 8.24 8.40 -10.40
CA LEU A 463 9.61 8.69 -10.86
C LEU A 463 9.76 10.10 -11.44
N CYS A 464 8.74 10.61 -12.14
CA CYS A 464 8.79 11.95 -12.71
C CYS A 464 8.90 13.06 -11.65
N ASP A 465 8.53 12.81 -10.39
CA ASP A 465 8.69 13.75 -9.28
C ASP A 465 10.13 13.82 -8.73
N GLN A 466 10.99 12.87 -9.13
CA GLN A 466 12.41 12.79 -8.74
C GLN A 466 13.34 13.27 -9.86
N THR A 467 12.87 13.17 -11.11
CA THR A 467 13.58 13.57 -12.33
C THR A 467 12.75 14.63 -13.06
N SER A 468 12.44 14.40 -14.34
CA SER A 468 11.37 15.08 -15.08
C SER A 468 10.49 14.05 -15.78
N VAL A 469 9.37 14.50 -16.36
CA VAL A 469 8.53 13.66 -17.23
C VAL A 469 9.32 13.25 -18.49
N ALA A 470 10.03 14.20 -19.10
CA ALA A 470 10.80 13.96 -20.32
C ALA A 470 11.92 12.91 -20.11
N GLU A 471 12.67 12.98 -19.00
CA GLU A 471 13.69 11.97 -18.66
C GLU A 471 13.07 10.59 -18.43
N CYS A 472 11.93 10.53 -17.74
CA CYS A 472 11.22 9.27 -17.52
C CYS A 472 10.78 8.61 -18.84
N LEU A 473 10.29 9.40 -19.78
CA LEU A 473 9.94 8.93 -21.13
C LEU A 473 11.17 8.47 -21.91
N ALA A 474 12.29 9.21 -21.83
CA ALA A 474 13.52 8.84 -22.52
C ALA A 474 14.09 7.49 -22.02
N ASP A 475 14.02 7.24 -20.71
CA ASP A 475 14.53 6.01 -20.11
C ASP A 475 13.64 4.80 -20.37
N TRP A 476 12.32 4.93 -20.23
CA TRP A 476 11.40 3.79 -20.21
C TRP A 476 10.52 3.67 -21.45
N GLY A 477 10.27 4.77 -22.14
CA GLY A 477 9.46 4.82 -23.35
C GLY A 477 9.93 3.90 -24.48
N PRO A 478 11.23 3.85 -24.81
CA PRO A 478 11.77 2.95 -25.82
C PRO A 478 11.60 1.46 -25.50
N LEU A 479 11.35 1.11 -24.24
CA LEU A 479 11.20 -0.28 -23.78
C LEU A 479 9.76 -0.81 -23.92
N LEU A 480 8.84 -0.02 -24.47
CA LEU A 480 7.48 -0.47 -24.75
C LEU A 480 7.44 -1.48 -25.90
N ASN A 481 6.59 -2.50 -25.75
CA ASN A 481 6.45 -3.58 -26.71
C ASN A 481 5.84 -3.10 -28.02
N LYS A 482 6.67 -2.99 -29.05
CA LYS A 482 6.28 -2.57 -30.40
C LYS A 482 5.26 -3.50 -31.06
N ALA A 483 5.21 -4.77 -30.66
CA ALA A 483 4.26 -5.73 -31.21
C ALA A 483 2.86 -5.63 -30.55
N ASN A 484 2.73 -4.93 -29.41
CA ASN A 484 1.45 -4.77 -28.74
C ASN A 484 0.88 -3.36 -28.96
N PRO A 485 -0.21 -3.19 -29.74
CA PRO A 485 -0.80 -1.88 -29.98
C PRO A 485 -1.39 -1.23 -28.72
N HIS A 486 -1.64 -2.03 -27.67
CA HIS A 486 -2.11 -1.53 -26.39
C HIS A 486 -0.98 -1.19 -25.42
N ALA A 487 0.29 -1.37 -25.82
CA ALA A 487 1.42 -1.06 -24.96
C ALA A 487 1.40 0.40 -24.50
N SER A 488 1.53 0.59 -23.18
CA SER A 488 1.46 1.93 -22.58
C SER A 488 2.39 2.08 -21.39
N LEU A 489 2.79 3.33 -21.18
CA LEU A 489 3.54 3.81 -20.03
C LEU A 489 2.65 4.77 -19.25
N ILE A 490 2.49 4.54 -17.96
CA ILE A 490 1.75 5.43 -17.06
C ILE A 490 2.70 6.04 -16.02
N ILE A 491 2.51 7.34 -15.76
CA ILE A 491 3.17 8.08 -14.69
C ILE A 491 2.11 8.74 -13.80
N HIS A 492 2.50 9.04 -12.57
CA HIS A 492 1.75 9.95 -11.72
C HIS A 492 2.64 10.96 -11.01
N SER A 493 2.14 12.17 -10.84
CA SER A 493 2.86 13.25 -10.15
C SER A 493 2.03 13.82 -9.02
N LYS A 494 2.69 14.02 -7.88
CA LYS A 494 2.19 14.81 -6.74
C LYS A 494 2.86 16.16 -6.64
N LYS A 495 3.99 16.34 -7.30
CA LYS A 495 4.80 17.56 -7.25
C LYS A 495 4.67 18.42 -8.50
N TRP A 496 3.78 18.10 -9.44
CA TRP A 496 3.56 18.91 -10.65
C TRP A 496 3.24 20.38 -10.36
N HIS A 497 2.62 20.66 -9.21
CA HIS A 497 2.29 22.01 -8.77
C HIS A 497 3.41 22.68 -7.95
N ALA A 498 4.52 21.98 -7.69
CA ALA A 498 5.66 22.55 -6.98
C ALA A 498 6.32 23.62 -7.88
N GLY A 499 6.44 24.85 -7.37
CA GLY A 499 6.99 25.96 -8.13
C GLY A 499 6.02 26.64 -9.10
N VAL A 500 4.75 26.22 -9.16
CA VAL A 500 3.70 26.91 -9.92
C VAL A 500 2.77 27.64 -8.95
N PRO A 501 2.93 28.97 -8.76
CA PRO A 501 2.10 29.73 -7.84
C PRO A 501 0.61 29.58 -8.19
N ASN A 502 -0.23 29.41 -7.17
CA ASN A 502 -1.69 29.32 -7.33
C ASN A 502 -2.22 28.09 -8.12
N ALA A 503 -1.38 27.10 -8.45
CA ALA A 503 -1.79 25.91 -9.20
C ALA A 503 -2.76 24.98 -8.44
N VAL A 504 -2.72 25.01 -7.10
CA VAL A 504 -3.62 24.23 -6.22
C VAL A 504 -4.46 25.16 -5.35
N ALA A 505 -5.66 24.71 -5.01
CA ALA A 505 -6.67 25.53 -4.35
C ALA A 505 -6.24 26.02 -2.96
N ARG A 506 -5.51 25.17 -2.21
CA ARG A 506 -4.98 25.50 -0.88
C ARG A 506 -4.05 26.72 -0.86
N ASN A 507 -3.34 26.94 -1.97
CA ASN A 507 -2.36 28.02 -2.11
C ASN A 507 -2.85 29.11 -3.07
N ASN A 508 -4.13 29.09 -3.45
CA ASN A 508 -4.71 30.03 -4.39
C ASN A 508 -5.82 30.85 -3.70
N PRO A 509 -5.60 32.15 -3.41
CA PRO A 509 -6.60 32.99 -2.77
C PRO A 509 -7.86 33.15 -3.64
N LEU A 510 -7.76 32.99 -4.96
CA LEU A 510 -8.91 33.00 -5.86
C LEU A 510 -9.77 31.74 -5.71
N ALA A 511 -9.22 30.60 -5.27
CA ALA A 511 -10.01 29.39 -5.08
C ALA A 511 -11.07 29.57 -3.97
N VAL A 512 -10.71 30.28 -2.90
CA VAL A 512 -11.67 30.68 -1.86
C VAL A 512 -12.74 31.62 -2.41
N LYS A 513 -12.35 32.58 -3.26
CA LYS A 513 -13.29 33.49 -3.93
C LYS A 513 -14.25 32.74 -4.87
N ILE A 514 -13.75 31.81 -5.67
CA ILE A 514 -14.54 30.95 -6.57
C ILE A 514 -15.52 30.09 -5.75
N LEU A 515 -15.08 29.52 -4.63
CA LEU A 515 -15.97 28.77 -3.74
C LEU A 515 -17.08 29.69 -3.19
N MET A 516 -16.73 30.87 -2.69
CA MET A 516 -17.71 31.85 -2.20
C MET A 516 -18.70 32.27 -3.29
N GLU A 517 -18.23 32.43 -4.53
CA GLU A 517 -19.05 32.74 -5.71
C GLU A 517 -20.03 31.61 -6.05
N LYS A 518 -19.57 30.36 -6.11
CA LYS A 518 -20.42 29.20 -6.35
C LYS A 518 -21.47 29.01 -5.25
N CYS A 519 -21.17 29.41 -4.02
CA CYS A 519 -22.12 29.37 -2.91
C CYS A 519 -23.08 30.57 -2.85
N ARG A 520 -22.98 31.57 -3.73
CA ARG A 520 -23.90 32.73 -3.74
C ARG A 520 -25.35 32.34 -3.99
N ALA A 521 -25.60 31.24 -4.70
CA ALA A 521 -26.93 30.71 -4.96
C ALA A 521 -27.63 30.14 -3.70
N SER A 522 -26.92 29.96 -2.58
CA SER A 522 -27.50 29.47 -1.33
C SER A 522 -27.10 30.35 -0.15
N GLN A 523 -28.05 31.12 0.36
CA GLN A 523 -27.84 32.03 1.49
C GLN A 523 -27.36 31.28 2.75
N THR A 524 -27.89 30.08 3.00
CA THR A 524 -27.48 29.23 4.13
C THR A 524 -26.01 28.79 4.04
N LEU A 525 -25.55 28.40 2.85
CA LEU A 525 -24.15 28.04 2.61
C LEU A 525 -23.23 29.25 2.76
N LYS A 526 -23.65 30.42 2.25
CA LYS A 526 -22.92 31.67 2.40
C LYS A 526 -22.71 32.05 3.87
N THR A 527 -23.75 32.02 4.70
CA THR A 527 -23.64 32.34 6.14
C THR A 527 -22.75 31.33 6.88
N ARG A 528 -22.86 30.04 6.55
CA ARG A 528 -21.97 29.00 7.11
C ARG A 528 -20.51 29.25 6.75
N LEU A 529 -20.20 29.52 5.48
CA LEU A 529 -18.84 29.83 5.04
C LEU A 529 -18.29 31.09 5.72
N GLN A 530 -19.08 32.16 5.81
CA GLN A 530 -18.67 33.38 6.52
C GLN A 530 -18.34 33.11 7.99
N THR A 531 -19.12 32.25 8.65
CA THR A 531 -18.86 31.84 10.04
C THR A 531 -17.58 31.01 10.16
N LEU A 532 -17.31 30.13 9.19
CA LEU A 532 -16.09 29.33 9.14
C LEU A 532 -14.84 30.19 8.98
N PHE A 533 -14.85 31.17 8.09
CA PHE A 533 -13.71 32.07 7.88
C PHE A 533 -13.47 33.05 9.04
N ARG A 534 -14.43 33.24 9.95
CA ARG A 534 -14.25 34.04 11.18
C ARG A 534 -13.46 33.31 12.25
N ASN A 535 -13.39 31.98 12.22
CA ASN A 535 -12.63 31.19 13.18
C ASN A 535 -11.56 30.36 12.43
N PRO A 536 -10.37 30.94 12.20
CA PRO A 536 -9.31 30.28 11.43
C PRO A 536 -8.81 28.97 12.07
N GLU A 537 -8.95 28.85 13.39
CA GLU A 537 -8.52 27.67 14.17
C GLU A 537 -9.57 26.54 14.19
N ALA A 538 -10.74 26.77 13.59
CA ALA A 538 -11.82 25.78 13.58
C ALA A 538 -11.46 24.55 12.73
N PRO A 539 -11.62 23.31 13.24
CA PRO A 539 -11.35 22.09 12.48
C PRO A 539 -12.22 21.98 11.22
N SER A 540 -13.39 22.60 11.21
CA SER A 540 -14.25 22.70 10.03
C SER A 540 -13.65 23.54 8.91
N LEU A 541 -12.89 24.59 9.21
CA LEU A 541 -12.17 25.36 8.19
C LEU A 541 -10.98 24.54 7.66
N ALA A 542 -10.20 23.91 8.53
CA ALA A 542 -9.10 23.03 8.12
C ALA A 542 -9.58 21.90 7.19
N ARG A 543 -10.72 21.27 7.51
CA ARG A 543 -11.38 20.27 6.64
C ARG A 543 -11.78 20.84 5.28
N LEU A 544 -12.38 22.03 5.27
CA LEU A 544 -12.76 22.69 4.03
C LEU A 544 -11.53 22.96 3.17
N MET A 545 -10.49 23.58 3.75
CA MET A 545 -9.24 23.90 3.05
C MET A 545 -8.57 22.65 2.50
N ALA A 546 -8.47 21.57 3.29
CA ALA A 546 -7.90 20.30 2.84
C ALA A 546 -8.68 19.69 1.66
N SER A 547 -9.98 19.98 1.54
CA SER A 547 -10.89 19.41 0.54
C SER A 547 -11.05 20.25 -0.72
N LEU A 548 -10.56 21.50 -0.76
CA LEU A 548 -10.85 22.44 -1.85
C LEU A 548 -10.44 21.91 -3.23
N ASP A 549 -9.29 21.22 -3.31
CA ASP A 549 -8.76 20.66 -4.55
C ASP A 549 -9.66 19.59 -5.19
N ALA A 550 -10.64 19.05 -4.44
CA ALA A 550 -11.66 18.19 -5.01
C ALA A 550 -12.59 18.93 -5.98
N PHE A 551 -12.82 20.23 -5.75
CA PHE A 551 -13.83 21.03 -6.44
C PHE A 551 -13.25 22.00 -7.47
N VAL A 552 -11.93 21.98 -7.65
CA VAL A 552 -11.21 22.82 -8.60
C VAL A 552 -10.67 21.94 -9.73
N ASP A 553 -10.86 22.43 -10.95
CA ASP A 553 -10.36 21.80 -12.17
C ASP A 553 -8.92 22.25 -12.40
N HIS A 554 -7.98 21.32 -12.21
CA HIS A 554 -6.55 21.58 -12.37
C HIS A 554 -6.01 21.12 -13.72
N GLU A 555 -6.87 20.66 -14.64
CA GLU A 555 -6.45 20.07 -15.92
C GLU A 555 -5.58 21.06 -16.71
N ARG A 556 -5.99 22.34 -16.76
CA ARG A 556 -5.24 23.38 -17.48
C ARG A 556 -3.85 23.62 -16.87
N ALA A 557 -3.77 23.76 -15.55
CA ALA A 557 -2.48 23.99 -14.87
C ALA A 557 -1.55 22.78 -15.00
N PHE A 558 -2.11 21.57 -14.96
CA PHE A 558 -1.35 20.35 -15.21
C PHE A 558 -0.87 20.27 -16.67
N GLN A 559 -1.69 20.70 -17.63
CA GLN A 559 -1.30 20.79 -19.03
C GLN A 559 -0.14 21.77 -19.24
N GLU A 560 -0.21 22.96 -18.64
CA GLU A 560 0.85 23.97 -18.69
C GLU A 560 2.17 23.42 -18.09
N TYR A 561 2.11 22.64 -17.01
CA TYR A 561 3.27 21.94 -16.43
C TYR A 561 3.89 20.91 -17.39
N LEU A 562 3.06 20.19 -18.13
CA LEU A 562 3.52 19.23 -19.13
C LEU A 562 4.13 19.94 -20.36
N ASP A 563 3.47 20.99 -20.85
CA ASP A 563 3.92 21.78 -22.01
C ASP A 563 5.26 22.49 -21.73
N ALA A 564 5.46 22.98 -20.51
CA ALA A 564 6.71 23.60 -20.07
C ALA A 564 7.92 22.64 -20.08
N GLN A 565 7.67 21.32 -20.12
CA GLN A 565 8.69 20.28 -20.26
C GLN A 565 8.78 19.75 -21.70
N GLU A 566 8.08 20.38 -22.66
CA GLU A 566 8.06 20.02 -24.08
C GLU A 566 7.72 18.53 -24.31
N ILE A 567 6.87 17.94 -23.46
CA ILE A 567 6.70 16.49 -23.40
C ILE A 567 6.13 15.87 -24.68
N ASP A 568 5.33 16.62 -25.43
CA ASP A 568 4.71 16.11 -26.66
C ASP A 568 5.78 16.01 -27.76
N SER A 569 6.68 17.00 -27.86
CA SER A 569 7.85 16.94 -28.77
C SER A 569 8.87 15.86 -28.32
N ALA A 570 9.18 15.81 -27.03
CA ALA A 570 10.06 14.77 -26.47
C ALA A 570 9.48 13.37 -26.71
N GLY A 571 8.17 13.19 -26.49
CA GLY A 571 7.45 11.95 -26.78
C GLY A 571 7.53 11.58 -28.25
N GLU A 572 7.20 12.50 -29.16
CA GLU A 572 7.25 12.27 -30.62
C GLU A 572 8.64 11.84 -31.10
N SER A 573 9.70 12.46 -30.57
CA SER A 573 11.09 12.08 -30.88
C SER A 573 11.42 10.62 -30.49
N LEU A 574 10.72 10.10 -29.48
CA LEU A 574 10.80 8.71 -29.01
C LEU A 574 9.75 7.81 -29.67
N GLY A 575 8.92 8.36 -30.57
CA GLY A 575 7.79 7.70 -31.23
C GLY A 575 6.61 7.42 -30.30
N LEU A 576 6.45 8.22 -29.25
CA LEU A 576 5.35 8.14 -28.30
C LEU A 576 4.39 9.30 -28.52
N ARG A 577 3.11 9.03 -28.24
CA ARG A 577 2.08 10.05 -28.12
C ARG A 577 1.44 9.96 -26.75
N ARG A 578 1.14 11.12 -26.19
CA ARG A 578 0.33 11.21 -24.99
C ARG A 578 -1.12 10.87 -25.31
N ARG A 579 -1.74 10.05 -24.45
CA ARG A 579 -3.15 9.69 -24.59
C ARG A 579 -4.03 10.82 -24.06
N LYS A 580 -4.94 11.31 -24.90
CA LYS A 580 -6.02 12.20 -24.45
C LYS A 580 -6.98 11.48 -23.51
N PHE A 581 -7.23 10.19 -23.78
CA PHE A 581 -8.11 9.31 -23.02
C PHE A 581 -7.30 8.14 -22.49
N HIS A 582 -7.24 8.02 -21.18
CA HIS A 582 -6.48 6.97 -20.51
C HIS A 582 -7.24 5.64 -20.58
N CYS A 583 -6.50 4.55 -20.51
CA CYS A 583 -7.04 3.20 -20.47
C CYS A 583 -6.60 2.40 -19.24
N VAL A 584 -5.57 2.85 -18.52
CA VAL A 584 -5.08 2.17 -17.30
C VAL A 584 -5.65 2.80 -16.03
N HIS A 585 -5.49 4.11 -15.86
CA HIS A 585 -6.04 4.87 -14.72
C HIS A 585 -6.52 6.25 -15.17
N ALA A 586 -7.61 6.76 -14.58
CA ALA A 586 -8.13 8.09 -14.92
C ALA A 586 -7.10 9.20 -14.62
N LYS A 587 -7.26 10.37 -15.26
CA LYS A 587 -6.35 11.52 -15.11
C LYS A 587 -6.22 12.03 -13.66
N ARG A 588 -7.24 11.82 -12.84
CA ARG A 588 -7.28 12.16 -11.41
C ARG A 588 -8.09 11.13 -10.63
N VAL A 589 -7.86 11.08 -9.32
CA VAL A 589 -8.65 10.25 -8.41
C VAL A 589 -10.08 10.78 -8.30
N GLY A 590 -11.05 9.86 -8.23
CA GLY A 590 -12.48 10.17 -8.11
C GLY A 590 -13.20 10.39 -9.45
N VAL A 591 -12.51 10.21 -10.57
CA VAL A 591 -13.10 10.25 -11.92
C VAL A 591 -13.09 8.85 -12.53
N SER A 592 -14.16 8.50 -13.24
CA SER A 592 -14.28 7.22 -13.93
C SER A 592 -13.54 7.20 -15.26
N LEU A 593 -12.85 6.10 -15.56
CA LEU A 593 -12.29 5.84 -16.88
C LEU A 593 -13.35 5.74 -17.99
N CYS A 594 -14.59 5.39 -17.64
CA CYS A 594 -15.69 5.28 -18.60
C CYS A 594 -16.27 6.63 -19.00
N VAL A 595 -15.94 7.71 -18.28
CA VAL A 595 -16.45 9.07 -18.55
C VAL A 595 -15.26 10.02 -18.71
N PRO A 596 -14.49 9.88 -19.80
CA PRO A 596 -13.18 10.53 -19.89
C PRO A 596 -13.23 12.06 -20.00
N GLU A 597 -14.40 12.63 -20.29
CA GLU A 597 -14.62 14.08 -20.34
C GLU A 597 -14.85 14.69 -18.95
N GLN A 598 -15.14 13.86 -17.94
CA GLN A 598 -15.38 14.30 -16.58
C GLN A 598 -14.07 14.82 -15.96
N LYS A 599 -14.07 16.09 -15.55
CA LYS A 599 -12.89 16.75 -14.99
C LYS A 599 -12.83 16.79 -13.47
N LEU A 600 -13.99 16.66 -12.82
CA LEU A 600 -14.15 16.74 -11.36
C LEU A 600 -14.83 15.46 -10.85
N PRO A 601 -14.52 14.99 -9.64
CA PRO A 601 -15.24 13.88 -9.02
C PRO A 601 -16.71 14.22 -8.85
N ASP A 602 -17.58 13.28 -9.19
CA ASP A 602 -19.02 13.34 -8.89
C ASP A 602 -19.31 12.33 -7.78
N LEU A 603 -19.28 12.81 -6.54
CA LEU A 603 -19.31 11.96 -5.35
C LEU A 603 -20.41 12.40 -4.39
N THR A 604 -21.09 11.42 -3.82
CA THR A 604 -21.94 11.63 -2.65
C THR A 604 -21.09 12.05 -1.44
N LYS A 605 -21.73 12.56 -0.38
CA LYS A 605 -21.04 12.86 0.88
C LYS A 605 -20.30 11.62 1.44
N GLU A 606 -20.90 10.44 1.32
CA GLU A 606 -20.28 9.19 1.76
C GLU A 606 -19.13 8.80 0.84
N GLY A 607 -19.29 8.92 -0.48
CA GLY A 607 -18.21 8.66 -1.44
C GLY A 607 -17.01 9.59 -1.24
N PHE A 608 -17.25 10.86 -0.90
CA PHE A 608 -16.19 11.80 -0.53
C PHE A 608 -15.47 11.39 0.76
N TYR A 609 -16.24 10.98 1.78
CA TYR A 609 -15.69 10.48 3.04
C TYR A 609 -14.79 9.26 2.79
N ASP A 610 -15.30 8.30 2.03
CA ASP A 610 -14.62 7.05 1.71
C ASP A 610 -13.34 7.28 0.92
N LEU A 611 -13.40 8.07 -0.15
CA LEU A 611 -12.26 8.25 -1.03
C LEU A 611 -11.18 9.17 -0.44
N PHE A 612 -11.57 10.34 0.04
CA PHE A 612 -10.62 11.40 0.40
C PHE A 612 -10.39 11.54 1.90
N THR A 613 -11.39 11.25 2.73
CA THR A 613 -11.27 11.49 4.18
C THR A 613 -10.67 10.30 4.91
N ILE A 614 -11.27 9.11 4.78
CA ILE A 614 -10.80 7.90 5.47
C ILE A 614 -9.87 7.05 4.59
N GLY A 615 -10.08 7.04 3.26
CA GLY A 615 -9.19 6.40 2.29
C GLY A 615 -7.96 7.25 1.92
N GLY A 616 -7.92 8.52 2.35
CA GLY A 616 -6.75 9.39 2.27
C GLY A 616 -6.23 9.63 0.85
N ALA A 617 -7.08 9.56 -0.18
CA ALA A 617 -6.66 9.83 -1.54
C ALA A 617 -6.14 11.28 -1.70
N ASP A 618 -5.09 11.44 -2.50
CA ASP A 618 -4.50 12.75 -2.78
C ASP A 618 -5.29 13.47 -3.88
N LEU A 619 -5.83 14.64 -3.52
CA LEU A 619 -6.65 15.47 -4.41
C LEU A 619 -5.85 16.13 -5.53
N THR A 620 -4.55 16.35 -5.32
CA THR A 620 -3.68 17.00 -6.31
C THR A 620 -2.98 16.00 -7.20
N LEU A 621 -2.98 14.70 -6.88
CA LEU A 621 -2.39 13.65 -7.71
C LEU A 621 -2.94 13.68 -9.15
N ARG A 622 -2.05 13.67 -10.14
CA ARG A 622 -2.39 13.64 -11.57
C ARG A 622 -1.65 12.53 -12.29
N PHE A 623 -2.32 11.94 -13.27
CA PHE A 623 -1.79 10.89 -14.11
C PHE A 623 -1.57 11.40 -15.53
N ALA A 624 -0.56 10.86 -16.20
CA ALA A 624 -0.42 10.96 -17.65
C ALA A 624 -0.12 9.56 -18.21
N GLU A 625 -0.74 9.22 -19.34
CA GLU A 625 -0.55 7.95 -20.02
C GLU A 625 -0.01 8.18 -21.43
N PHE A 626 0.98 7.39 -21.82
CA PHE A 626 1.65 7.48 -23.11
C PHE A 626 1.57 6.13 -23.82
N ALA A 627 1.42 6.18 -25.14
CA ALA A 627 1.45 4.99 -25.98
C ALA A 627 2.30 5.24 -27.22
N ARG A 628 2.64 4.15 -27.91
CA ARG A 628 3.28 4.22 -29.22
C ARG A 628 2.41 5.00 -30.23
N ILE A 629 3.07 5.78 -31.09
CA ILE A 629 2.48 6.34 -32.32
C ILE A 629 2.18 5.20 -33.29
#